data_AF-A0A1Y5HM46-F1
#
_entry.id   AF-A0A1Y5HM46-F1
#
_cell.length_a   1.000
_cell.length_b   1.000
_cell.length_c   1.000
_cell.angle_alpha   90.00
_cell.angle_beta   90.00
_cell.angle_gamma   90.00
#
_symmetry.space_group_name_H-M   'P 1'
#
loop_
_entity.id
_entity.type
_entity.pdbx_description
1 polymer ?
#
loop_
_entity_poly.entity_id
_entity_poly.type
_entity_poly.pdbx_seq_one_letter_code
_entity_poly.pdbx_strand_id
1 'polypeptide(L)'
;MNQRLAYHVELLNQLALQLAKLENADQEYNQENTILQQLGQLIESLKDSSAQQYDSAVFEGQQWFYRFLTHNPELAPAIHRDLLWFFGGECLHFMPDEEIEKYQMLDDAMAEAMLRNVPFNYTLSREQIFK
;
A
#
# COMPACT_ATOMS: atom_id res chain seq x y z
N MET A 1 1.56 14.80 9.05
CA MET A 1 1.46 13.57 8.23
C MET A 1 2.57 13.58 7.19
N ASN A 2 3.36 12.51 7.09
CA ASN A 2 4.44 12.38 6.10
C ASN A 2 3.83 12.29 4.68
N GLN A 3 4.38 13.00 3.69
CA GLN A 3 3.85 13.03 2.31
C GLN A 3 3.72 11.61 1.73
N ARG A 4 4.69 10.73 2.03
CA ARG A 4 4.66 9.32 1.65
C ARG A 4 3.44 8.61 2.22
N LEU A 5 3.19 8.72 3.53
CA LEU A 5 2.05 8.04 4.17
C LEU A 5 0.72 8.52 3.60
N ALA A 6 0.57 9.84 3.39
CA ALA A 6 -0.66 10.40 2.83
C ALA A 6 -0.96 9.83 1.43
N TYR A 7 0.07 9.67 0.60
CA TYR A 7 -0.06 9.04 -0.72
C TYR A 7 -0.52 7.58 -0.64
N HIS A 8 0.08 6.77 0.24
CA HIS A 8 -0.30 5.35 0.37
C HIS A 8 -1.69 5.16 0.99
N VAL A 9 -2.07 6.01 1.94
CA VAL A 9 -3.44 6.02 2.50
C VAL A 9 -4.47 6.32 1.41
N GLU A 10 -4.18 7.25 0.49
CA GLU A 10 -5.08 7.53 -0.64
C GLU A 10 -5.24 6.30 -1.55
N LEU A 11 -4.14 5.61 -1.86
CA LEU A 11 -4.19 4.37 -2.64
C LEU A 11 -5.00 3.27 -1.94
N LEU A 12 -4.89 3.13 -0.61
CA LEU A 12 -5.70 2.19 0.17
C LEU A 12 -7.19 2.53 0.12
N ASN A 13 -7.54 3.82 0.21
CA ASN A 13 -8.94 4.26 0.06
C ASN A 13 -9.47 3.95 -1.34
N GLN A 14 -8.66 4.15 -2.39
CA GLN A 14 -9.04 3.80 -3.75
C GLN A 14 -9.27 2.30 -3.92
N LEU A 15 -8.41 1.46 -3.34
CA LEU A 15 -8.60 0.01 -3.31
C LEU A 15 -9.90 -0.36 -2.59
N ALA A 16 -10.17 0.22 -1.42
CA ALA A 16 -11.40 -0.04 -0.67
C ALA A 16 -12.66 0.32 -1.49
N LEU A 17 -12.63 1.44 -2.21
CA LEU A 17 -13.72 1.84 -3.11
C LEU A 17 -13.89 0.89 -4.30
N GLN A 18 -12.81 0.36 -4.85
CA GLN A 18 -12.87 -0.63 -5.93
C GLN A 18 -13.46 -1.96 -5.45
N LEU A 19 -13.00 -2.46 -4.30
CA LEU A 19 -13.51 -3.69 -3.69
C LEU A 19 -14.99 -3.55 -3.35
N ALA A 20 -15.41 -2.44 -2.75
CA ALA A 20 -16.82 -2.18 -2.47
C ALA A 20 -17.69 -2.19 -3.73
N LYS A 21 -17.19 -1.66 -4.87
CA LYS A 21 -17.93 -1.69 -6.14
C LYS A 21 -18.09 -3.11 -6.67
N LEU A 22 -17.05 -3.95 -6.55
CA LEU A 22 -17.10 -5.36 -6.97
C LEU A 22 -18.11 -6.14 -6.14
N GLU A 23 -18.12 -5.94 -4.83
CA GLU A 23 -19.08 -6.61 -3.93
C GLU A 23 -20.54 -6.19 -4.18
N ASN A 24 -20.79 -4.91 -4.46
CA ASN A 24 -22.15 -4.45 -4.80
C ASN A 24 -22.66 -4.99 -6.13
N ALA A 25 -21.76 -5.40 -7.04
CA ALA A 25 -22.13 -6.00 -8.32
C ALA A 25 -22.49 -7.49 -8.20
N ASP A 26 -22.05 -8.15 -7.12
CA ASP A 26 -22.20 -9.58 -6.90
C ASP A 26 -23.34 -9.83 -5.89
N GLN A 27 -24.56 -10.10 -6.39
CA GLN A 27 -25.77 -10.19 -5.57
C GLN A 27 -25.78 -11.39 -4.58
N GLU A 28 -24.81 -12.30 -4.67
CA GLU A 28 -24.63 -13.46 -3.77
C GLU A 28 -23.52 -13.25 -2.71
N TYR A 29 -22.76 -12.15 -2.73
CA TYR A 29 -21.62 -11.95 -1.83
C TYR A 29 -22.05 -11.43 -0.43
N ASN A 30 -22.42 -12.43 0.36
CA ASN A 30 -22.60 -12.59 1.81
C ASN A 30 -22.37 -11.44 2.81
N GLN A 31 -23.19 -11.52 3.87
CA GLN A 31 -23.43 -10.60 4.98
C GLN A 31 -22.31 -10.51 6.05
N GLU A 32 -21.12 -11.04 5.80
CA GLU A 32 -19.98 -11.07 6.74
C GLU A 32 -18.75 -10.39 6.15
N ASN A 33 -18.91 -9.16 5.66
CA ASN A 33 -17.92 -8.43 4.88
C ASN A 33 -16.68 -8.01 5.70
N THR A 34 -15.86 -9.00 6.04
CA THR A 34 -14.70 -8.87 6.92
C THR A 34 -13.54 -8.18 6.21
N ILE A 35 -13.45 -8.30 4.88
CA ILE A 35 -12.34 -7.77 4.07
C ILE A 35 -12.36 -6.25 4.06
N LEU A 36 -13.48 -5.62 3.68
CA LEU A 36 -13.58 -4.15 3.70
C LEU A 36 -13.49 -3.58 5.10
N GLN A 37 -14.08 -4.26 6.10
CA GLN A 37 -13.99 -3.83 7.49
C GLN A 37 -12.54 -3.86 8.00
N GLN A 38 -11.80 -4.94 7.72
CA GLN A 38 -10.38 -5.04 8.07
C GLN A 38 -9.53 -3.99 7.36
N LEU A 39 -9.76 -3.76 6.06
CA LEU A 39 -9.06 -2.72 5.30
C LEU A 39 -9.34 -1.33 5.86
N GLY A 40 -10.59 -1.03 6.20
CA GLY A 40 -10.97 0.23 6.84
C GLY A 40 -10.31 0.44 8.19
N GLN A 41 -10.29 -0.59 9.04
CA GLN A 41 -9.60 -0.55 10.33
C GLN A 41 -8.08 -0.35 10.17
N LEU A 42 -7.47 -1.04 9.21
CA LEU A 42 -6.06 -0.89 8.88
C LEU A 42 -5.72 0.55 8.46
N ILE A 43 -6.55 1.16 7.60
CA ILE A 43 -6.37 2.56 7.15
C ILE A 43 -6.40 3.51 8.34
N GLU A 44 -7.33 3.32 9.28
CA GLU A 44 -7.42 4.15 10.48
C GLU A 44 -6.21 3.94 11.41
N SER A 45 -5.80 2.68 11.62
CA SER A 45 -4.60 2.36 12.41
C SER A 45 -3.32 2.96 11.81
N LEU A 46 -3.19 3.01 10.49
CA LEU A 46 -2.04 3.62 9.79
C LEU A 46 -2.00 5.15 9.92
N LYS A 47 -3.15 5.81 10.12
CA LYS A 47 -3.22 7.26 10.34
C LYS A 47 -2.85 7.64 11.78
N ASP A 48 -2.91 6.70 12.70
CA ASP A 48 -2.50 6.92 14.08
C ASP A 48 -1.00 7.27 14.12
N SER A 49 -0.65 8.31 14.88
CA SER A 49 0.71 8.85 14.93
C SER A 49 1.58 8.20 16.00
N SER A 50 1.05 7.25 16.79
CA SER A 50 1.86 6.54 17.77
C SER A 50 2.73 5.49 17.06
N ALA A 51 4.04 5.53 17.31
CA ALA A 51 5.01 4.67 16.62
C ALA A 51 4.70 3.17 16.78
N GLN A 52 4.29 2.76 17.99
CA GLN A 52 3.95 1.36 18.27
C GLN A 52 2.71 0.88 17.49
N GLN A 53 1.70 1.75 17.36
CA GLN A 53 0.50 1.44 16.59
C GLN A 53 0.80 1.44 15.09
N TYR A 54 1.65 2.36 14.63
CA TYR A 54 2.08 2.42 13.24
C TYR A 54 2.83 1.15 12.81
N ASP A 55 3.82 0.70 13.58
CA ASP A 55 4.58 -0.53 13.26
C ASP A 55 3.67 -1.76 13.24
N SER A 56 2.75 -1.84 14.21
CA SER A 56 1.74 -2.91 14.27
C SER A 56 0.81 -2.86 13.05
N ALA A 57 0.36 -1.67 12.65
CA ALA A 57 -0.50 -1.48 11.49
C ALA A 57 0.20 -1.83 10.18
N VAL A 58 1.48 -1.48 10.02
CA VAL A 58 2.27 -1.87 8.83
C VAL A 58 2.38 -3.40 8.75
N PHE A 59 2.67 -4.07 9.86
CA PHE A 59 2.73 -5.53 9.90
C PHE A 59 1.37 -6.18 9.59
N GLU A 60 0.29 -5.70 10.21
CA GLU A 60 -1.07 -6.18 9.95
C GLU A 60 -1.46 -5.99 8.48
N GLY A 61 -1.12 -4.84 7.89
CA GLY A 61 -1.36 -4.55 6.49
C GLY A 61 -0.61 -5.48 5.56
N GLN A 62 0.66 -5.77 5.84
CA GLN A 62 1.44 -6.75 5.09
C GLN A 62 0.76 -8.13 5.10
N GLN A 63 0.33 -8.60 6.28
CA GLN A 63 -0.34 -9.89 6.42
C GLN A 63 -1.71 -9.91 5.72
N TRP A 64 -2.44 -8.80 5.75
CA TRP A 64 -3.71 -8.64 5.06
C TRP A 64 -3.51 -8.70 3.54
N PHE A 65 -2.57 -7.93 2.98
CA PHE A 65 -2.29 -7.92 1.54
C PHE A 65 -1.83 -9.29 1.04
N TYR A 66 -0.91 -9.93 1.76
CA TYR A 66 -0.44 -11.27 1.40
C TYR A 66 -1.59 -12.28 1.35
N ARG A 67 -2.45 -12.31 2.38
CA ARG A 67 -3.63 -13.18 2.40
C ARG A 67 -4.59 -12.84 1.27
N PHE A 68 -4.90 -11.56 1.08
CA PHE A 68 -5.84 -11.08 0.07
C PHE A 68 -5.40 -11.49 -1.35
N LEU A 69 -4.13 -11.24 -1.70
CA LEU A 69 -3.53 -11.60 -2.99
C LEU A 69 -3.46 -13.10 -3.22
N THR A 70 -3.19 -13.89 -2.18
CA THR A 70 -3.13 -15.34 -2.27
C THR A 70 -4.51 -15.96 -2.53
N HIS A 71 -5.57 -15.40 -1.93
CA HIS A 71 -6.94 -15.90 -2.10
C HIS A 71 -7.63 -15.33 -3.34
N ASN A 72 -7.21 -14.15 -3.83
CA ASN A 72 -7.81 -13.46 -4.99
C ASN A 72 -6.71 -13.09 -6.00
N PRO A 73 -5.99 -14.07 -6.59
CA PRO A 73 -4.89 -13.82 -7.51
C PRO A 73 -5.33 -13.05 -8.77
N GLU A 74 -6.59 -13.17 -9.18
CA GLU A 74 -7.19 -12.41 -10.28
C GLU A 74 -7.26 -10.90 -10.02
N LEU A 75 -7.29 -10.49 -8.75
CA LEU A 75 -7.28 -9.08 -8.34
C LEU A 75 -5.85 -8.54 -8.17
N ALA A 76 -4.83 -9.39 -8.21
CA ALA A 76 -3.44 -8.97 -8.04
C ALA A 76 -2.98 -7.87 -9.02
N PRO A 77 -3.33 -7.92 -10.33
CA PRO A 77 -2.99 -6.85 -11.26
C PRO A 77 -3.72 -5.52 -10.98
N ALA A 78 -4.84 -5.55 -10.24
CA ALA A 78 -5.59 -4.35 -9.88
C ALA A 78 -5.00 -3.64 -8.66
N ILE A 79 -4.16 -4.31 -7.87
CA ILE A 79 -3.49 -3.70 -6.72
C ILE A 79 -2.35 -2.81 -7.19
N HIS A 80 -2.33 -1.58 -6.67
CA HIS A 80 -1.27 -0.62 -6.96
C HIS A 80 0.08 -1.09 -6.38
N ARG A 81 1.12 -1.14 -7.22
CA ARG A 81 2.45 -1.66 -6.84
C ARG A 81 3.09 -0.91 -5.67
N ASP A 82 2.81 0.39 -5.53
CA ASP A 82 3.30 1.17 -4.39
C ASP A 82 2.81 0.62 -3.04
N LEU A 83 1.63 0.01 -2.98
CA LEU A 83 1.15 -0.62 -1.76
C LEU A 83 1.99 -1.85 -1.41
N LEU A 84 2.38 -2.65 -2.41
CA LEU A 84 3.24 -3.82 -2.21
C LEU A 84 4.62 -3.40 -1.70
N TRP A 85 5.20 -2.34 -2.28
CA TRP A 85 6.46 -1.77 -1.82
C TRP A 85 6.34 -1.16 -0.43
N PHE A 86 5.25 -0.46 -0.14
CA PHE A 86 5.01 0.20 1.15
C PHE A 86 4.96 -0.77 2.33
N PHE A 87 4.22 -1.87 2.19
CA PHE A 87 4.16 -2.89 3.24
C PHE A 87 5.39 -3.80 3.24
N GLY A 88 6.01 -4.01 2.08
CA GLY A 88 7.24 -4.78 1.96
C GLY A 88 7.10 -6.26 2.35
N GLY A 89 8.22 -6.88 2.72
CA GLY A 89 8.31 -8.28 3.13
C GLY A 89 7.69 -9.23 2.09
N GLU A 90 6.79 -10.11 2.54
CA GLU A 90 6.09 -11.08 1.69
C GLU A 90 5.32 -10.46 0.50
N CYS A 91 4.94 -9.17 0.58
CA CYS A 91 4.25 -8.50 -0.53
C CYS A 91 5.19 -8.26 -1.72
N LEU A 92 6.51 -8.21 -1.50
CA LEU A 92 7.50 -8.01 -2.56
C LEU A 92 7.59 -9.22 -3.49
N HIS A 93 7.17 -10.42 -3.05
CA HIS A 93 7.11 -11.60 -3.92
C HIS A 93 6.15 -11.45 -5.10
N PHE A 94 5.22 -10.49 -5.04
CA PHE A 94 4.29 -10.18 -6.13
C PHE A 94 4.82 -9.09 -7.08
N MET A 95 6.07 -8.64 -6.89
CA MET A 95 6.74 -7.64 -7.72
C MET A 95 7.90 -8.27 -8.52
N PRO A 96 8.03 -7.99 -9.81
CA PRO A 96 9.20 -8.37 -10.59
C PRO A 96 10.43 -7.55 -10.17
N ASP A 97 11.62 -8.13 -10.39
CA ASP A 97 12.90 -7.50 -10.02
C ASP A 97 13.08 -6.10 -10.62
N GLU A 98 12.65 -5.89 -11.87
CA GLU A 98 12.72 -4.58 -12.55
C GLU A 98 11.88 -3.50 -11.85
N GLU A 99 10.76 -3.87 -11.22
CA GLU A 99 9.98 -2.93 -10.40
C GLU A 99 10.69 -2.67 -9.09
N ILE A 100 11.21 -3.72 -8.43
CA ILE A 100 11.96 -3.60 -7.17
C ILE A 100 13.14 -2.64 -7.33
N GLU A 101 13.92 -2.75 -8.42
CA GLU A 101 15.04 -1.84 -8.68
C GLU A 101 14.60 -0.37 -8.77
N LYS A 102 13.47 -0.08 -9.43
CA LYS A 102 12.92 1.29 -9.50
C LYS A 102 12.51 1.83 -8.14
N TYR A 103 11.89 1.00 -7.30
CA TYR A 103 11.53 1.42 -5.95
C TYR A 103 12.75 1.60 -5.04
N GLN A 104 13.78 0.77 -5.19
CA GLN A 104 15.06 0.96 -4.52
C GLN A 104 15.69 2.31 -4.89
N MET A 105 15.70 2.68 -6.18
CA MET A 105 16.15 4.00 -6.62
C MET A 105 15.36 5.15 -5.98
N LEU A 106 14.05 4.98 -5.79
CA LEU A 106 13.19 5.98 -5.16
C LEU A 106 13.52 6.16 -3.67
N ASP A 107 13.72 5.04 -2.95
CA ASP A 107 14.08 5.08 -1.53
C ASP A 107 15.52 5.61 -1.34
N ASP A 108 16.45 5.26 -2.23
CA ASP A 108 17.82 5.83 -2.24
C ASP A 108 17.80 7.35 -2.44
N ALA A 109 17.01 7.83 -3.41
CA ALA A 109 16.85 9.27 -3.64
C ALA A 109 16.23 9.99 -2.42
N MET A 110 15.28 9.35 -1.74
CA MET A 110 14.68 9.87 -0.50
C MET A 110 15.71 9.92 0.63
N ALA A 111 16.51 8.86 0.80
CA ALA A 111 17.56 8.78 1.81
C ALA A 111 18.67 9.82 1.56
N GLU A 112 19.10 10.00 0.31
CA GLU A 112 20.08 11.01 -0.08
C GLU A 112 19.57 12.43 0.22
N ALA A 113 18.31 12.71 -0.08
CA ALA A 113 17.68 13.99 0.23
C ALA A 113 17.59 14.24 1.75
N MET A 114 17.26 13.20 2.53
CA MET A 114 17.24 13.25 3.99
C MET A 114 18.63 13.51 4.57
N LEU A 115 19.67 12.83 4.07
CA LEU A 115 21.06 13.03 4.49
C LEU A 115 21.56 14.45 4.16
N ARG A 116 21.13 15.02 3.03
CA ARG A 116 21.46 16.38 2.61
C ARG A 116 20.55 17.45 3.22
N ASN A 117 19.55 17.05 4.00
CA ASN A 117 18.54 17.94 4.59
C ASN A 117 17.85 18.84 3.56
N VAL A 118 17.59 18.31 2.35
CA VAL A 118 16.87 19.01 1.28
C VAL A 118 15.43 18.50 1.20
N PRO A 119 14.45 19.36 0.83
CA PRO A 119 13.08 18.93 0.68
C PRO A 119 12.97 17.87 -0.42
N PHE A 120 12.35 16.74 -0.10
CA PHE A 120 12.09 15.66 -1.05
C PHE A 120 10.59 15.59 -1.36
N ASN A 121 10.23 15.58 -2.64
CA ASN A 121 8.85 15.40 -3.08
C ASN A 121 8.67 13.96 -3.60
N TYR A 122 8.05 13.12 -2.77
CA TYR A 122 7.89 11.69 -3.07
C TYR A 122 7.17 11.43 -4.39
N THR A 123 6.04 12.10 -4.62
CA THR A 123 5.20 11.89 -5.80
C THR A 123 5.92 12.30 -7.09
N LEU A 124 6.60 13.45 -7.09
CA LEU A 124 7.35 13.91 -8.27
C LEU A 124 8.55 13.00 -8.57
N SER A 125 9.31 12.59 -7.56
CA SER A 125 10.46 11.68 -7.74
C SER A 125 10.01 10.33 -8.28
N ARG A 126 8.91 9.78 -7.75
CA ARG A 126 8.29 8.55 -8.26
C ARG A 126 7.91 8.69 -9.73
N GLU A 127 7.19 9.75 -10.11
CA GLU A 127 6.83 9.97 -11.52
C GLU A 127 8.04 10.06 -12.46
N GLN A 128 9.20 10.54 -11.98
CA GLN A 128 10.41 10.61 -12.79
C GLN A 128 11.08 9.25 -13.00
N ILE A 129 11.06 8.39 -11.98
CA ILE A 129 11.71 7.06 -12.03
C ILE A 129 10.86 6.05 -12.81
N PHE A 130 9.54 6.15 -12.71
CA PHE A 130 8.58 5.23 -13.33
C PHE A 130 8.07 5.70 -14.70
N LYS A 131 8.74 6.70 -15.29
CA LYS A 131 8.44 7.27 -16.61
C LYS A 131 8.84 6.35 -17.77
#